data_AF-A0A973UKJ9-F1
#
_entry.id   AF-A0A973UKJ9-F1
#
_cell.length_a   1.000
_cell.length_b   1.000
_cell.length_c   1.000
_cell.angle_alpha   90.00
_cell.angle_beta   90.00
_cell.angle_gamma   90.00
#
_symmetry.space_group_name_H-M   'P 1'
#
loop_
_entity.id
_entity.type
_entity.pdbx_description
1 polymer ?
#
loop_
_entity_poly.entity_id
_entity_poly.type
_entity_poly.pdbx_seq_one_letter_code
_entity_poly.pdbx_strand_id
1 'polypeptide(L)' 'EVIAEDTGLSRAESMLLASGLGGLAQVVARSWLHSDRSVPRDQAVQLLTSLAWRGIAGFPLHGSEHH' A
#
# COMPACT_ATOMS: atom_id res chain seq x y z
N GLU A 1 19.02 4.50 -0.92
CA GLU A 1 19.56 5.40 -1.96
C GLU A 1 18.53 5.71 -3.05
N VAL A 2 17.78 4.72 -3.55
CA VAL A 2 16.88 4.84 -4.72
C VAL A 2 15.69 5.82 -4.61
N ILE A 3 15.13 6.11 -3.42
CA ILE A 3 13.93 6.99 -3.34
C ILE A 3 14.27 8.48 -3.57
N ALA A 4 15.47 8.92 -3.21
CA ALA A 4 15.85 10.34 -3.31
C ALA A 4 16.15 10.79 -4.75
N GLU A 5 16.77 9.91 -5.56
CA GLU A 5 17.18 10.24 -6.93
C GLU A 5 15.99 10.39 -7.89
N ASP A 6 14.92 9.60 -7.73
CA ASP A 6 13.78 9.60 -8.66
C ASP A 6 12.64 10.57 -8.30
N THR A 7 12.64 11.16 -7.10
CA THR A 7 11.51 11.97 -6.60
C THR A 7 11.83 13.44 -6.37
N GLY A 8 13.11 13.83 -6.34
CA GLY A 8 13.56 15.17 -5.94
C GLY A 8 13.36 15.48 -4.46
N LEU A 9 12.96 14.50 -3.65
CA LEU A 9 12.77 14.65 -2.21
C LEU A 9 14.12 14.70 -1.48
N SER A 10 14.15 15.47 -0.39
CA SER A 10 15.29 15.42 0.52
C SER A 10 15.41 14.03 1.16
N ARG A 11 16.61 13.66 1.59
CA ARG A 11 16.87 12.39 2.28
C ARG A 11 15.94 12.17 3.48
N ALA A 12 15.60 13.23 4.22
CA ALA A 12 14.70 13.15 5.36
C ALA A 12 13.26 12.81 4.95
N GLU A 13 12.75 13.45 3.90
CA GLU A 13 11.42 13.18 3.33
C GLU A 13 11.36 11.76 2.75
N SER A 14 12.37 11.33 1.99
CA SER A 14 12.44 9.95 1.48
C SER A 14 12.44 8.93 2.62
N MET A 15 13.13 9.20 3.72
CA MET A 15 13.18 8.31 4.87
C MET A 15 11.83 8.23 5.59
N LEU A 16 11.13 9.36 5.69
CA LEU A 16 9.80 9.42 6.28
C LEU A 16 8.79 8.60 5.47
N LEU A 17 8.80 8.75 4.13
CA LEU A 17 7.95 7.95 3.24
C LEU A 17 8.30 6.45 3.29
N ALA A 18 9.58 6.10 3.28
CA ALA A 18 10.03 4.71 3.38
C ALA A 18 9.57 4.07 4.71
N SER A 19 9.68 4.80 5.81
CA SER A 19 9.23 4.34 7.14
C SER A 19 7.73 4.15 7.17
N GLY A 20 6.96 5.07 6.58
CA GLY A 20 5.50 4.96 6.47
C GLY A 20 5.07 3.74 5.65
N LEU A 21 5.70 3.52 4.49
CA LEU A 21 5.42 2.36 3.63
C LEU A 21 5.78 1.04 4.32
N GLY A 22 6.93 0.97 5.00
CA GLY A 22 7.32 -0.19 5.79
C GLY A 22 6.35 -0.49 6.93
N GLY A 23 5.90 0.55 7.64
CA GLY A 23 4.89 0.44 8.69
C GLY A 23 3.56 -0.10 8.16
N LEU A 24 3.06 0.44 7.05
CA LEU A 24 1.85 -0.03 6.38
C LEU A 24 1.95 -1.52 6.03
N ALA A 25 3.05 -1.93 5.39
CA ALA A 25 3.28 -3.32 5.01
C ALA A 25 3.33 -4.25 6.24
N GLN A 26 4.03 -3.84 7.30
CA GLN A 26 4.13 -4.63 8.53
C GLN A 26 2.78 -4.76 9.25
N VAL A 27 1.97 -3.70 9.29
CA VAL A 27 0.63 -3.73 9.90
C VAL A 27 -0.29 -4.67 9.12
N VAL A 28 -0.33 -4.55 7.79
CA VAL A 28 -1.18 -5.40 6.95
C VAL A 28 -0.76 -6.87 7.01
N ALA A 29 0.55 -7.16 6.96
CA ALA A 29 1.05 -8.52 7.10
C ALA A 29 0.66 -9.14 8.45
N ARG A 30 0.80 -8.38 9.56
CA ARG A 30 0.36 -8.84 10.88
C ARG A 30 -1.15 -9.11 10.90
N SER A 31 -1.96 -8.17 10.43
CA SER A 31 -3.42 -8.35 10.39
C SER A 31 -3.82 -9.59 9.57
N TRP A 32 -3.22 -9.76 8.39
CA TRP A 32 -3.47 -10.91 7.52
C TRP A 32 -3.14 -12.26 8.19
N LEU A 33 -2.02 -12.34 8.91
CA LEU A 33 -1.63 -13.53 9.67
C LEU A 33 -2.63 -13.88 10.79
N HIS A 34 -3.27 -12.88 11.40
CA HIS A 34 -4.28 -13.08 12.44
C HIS A 34 -5.68 -13.38 11.88
N SER A 35 -5.90 -13.13 10.58
CA SER A 35 -7.21 -13.28 9.91
C SER A 35 -7.45 -14.69 9.36
N ASP A 36 -6.80 -15.71 9.92
CA ASP A 36 -6.72 -17.09 9.38
C ASP A 36 -6.26 -17.18 7.92
N ARG A 37 -5.64 -16.12 7.38
CA ARG A 37 -5.23 -16.01 5.96
C ARG A 37 -6.42 -16.21 5.00
N SER A 38 -7.58 -15.66 5.36
CA SER A 38 -8.82 -15.70 4.57
C SER A 38 -8.69 -15.15 3.14
N VAL A 39 -7.74 -14.24 2.91
CA VAL A 39 -7.37 -13.76 1.57
C VAL A 39 -6.08 -14.46 1.14
N PRO A 40 -5.97 -14.98 -0.10
CA PRO A 40 -4.70 -15.52 -0.61
C PRO A 40 -3.57 -14.48 -0.52
N ARG A 41 -2.36 -14.92 -0.17
CA ARG A 41 -1.21 -14.03 0.04
C ARG A 41 -0.97 -13.09 -1.14
N ASP A 42 -0.98 -13.60 -2.36
CA ASP A 42 -0.70 -12.81 -3.55
C ASP A 42 -1.77 -11.75 -3.81
N GLN A 43 -3.02 -12.07 -3.49
CA GLN A 43 -4.13 -11.11 -3.55
C GLN A 43 -3.97 -10.02 -2.47
N ALA A 44 -3.59 -10.38 -1.25
CA ALA A 44 -3.31 -9.41 -0.19
C ALA A 44 -2.16 -8.45 -0.58
N VAL A 45 -1.11 -8.97 -1.23
CA VAL A 45 -0.01 -8.15 -1.76
C VAL A 45 -0.50 -7.21 -2.85
N GLN A 46 -1.27 -7.68 -3.83
CA GLN A 46 -1.81 -6.83 -4.90
C GLN A 46 -2.71 -5.70 -4.37
N LEU A 47 -3.57 -6.00 -3.40
CA LEU A 47 -4.43 -5.01 -2.74
C LEU A 47 -3.60 -3.95 -2.01
N LEU A 48 -2.59 -4.38 -1.23
CA LEU A 48 -1.71 -3.49 -0.50
C LEU A 48 -0.91 -2.57 -1.44
N THR A 49 -0.28 -3.13 -2.47
CA THR A 49 0.49 -2.36 -3.47
C THR A 49 -0.39 -1.35 -4.18
N SER A 50 -1.60 -1.75 -4.54
CA SER A 50 -2.60 -0.87 -5.14
C SER A 50 -2.96 0.31 -4.23
N LEU A 51 -3.23 0.03 -2.96
CA LEU A 51 -3.53 1.04 -1.95
C LEU A 51 -2.34 1.99 -1.75
N ALA A 52 -1.12 1.46 -1.67
CA ALA A 52 0.09 2.25 -1.45
C ALA A 52 0.39 3.24 -2.60
N TRP A 53 0.06 2.87 -3.84
CA TRP A 53 0.35 3.71 -5.02
C TRP A 53 -0.80 4.62 -5.44
N ARG A 54 -2.04 4.15 -5.34
CA ARG A 54 -3.22 4.84 -5.89
C ARG A 54 -4.19 5.35 -4.82
N GLY A 55 -3.94 5.00 -3.55
CA GLY A 55 -4.90 5.23 -2.48
C GLY A 55 -6.19 4.44 -2.68
N ILE A 56 -7.18 4.71 -1.82
CA ILE A 56 -8.49 4.04 -1.88
C ILE A 56 -9.25 4.40 -3.17
N ALA A 57 -8.98 5.56 -3.75
CA ALA A 57 -9.53 5.97 -5.05
C ALA A 57 -9.13 5.06 -6.22
N GLY A 58 -8.10 4.21 -6.05
CA GLY A 58 -7.71 3.19 -7.03
C GLY A 58 -8.62 1.96 -7.07
N PHE A 59 -9.56 1.81 -6.14
CA PHE A 59 -10.55 0.73 -6.14
C PHE A 59 -11.84 1.20 -6.80
N PRO A 60 -12.56 0.31 -7.51
CA PRO A 60 -13.84 0.67 -8.12
C PRO A 60 -14.79 1.20 -7.04
N LEU A 61 -15.31 2.42 -7.24
CA LEU A 61 -16.39 2.96 -6.43
C LEU A 61 -17.64 2.14 -6.71
N HIS A 62 -18.15 1.45 -5.71
CA HIS A 62 -19.47 0.82 -5.78
C HIS A 62 -20.51 1.97 -5.79
N GLY A 63 -20.80 2.54 -6.96
CA GLY A 63 -21.67 3.71 -7.09
C GLY A 63 -21.90 4.23 -8.49
N SER A 64 -21.10 3.84 -9.49
CA SER A 64 -21.49 4.01 -10.91
C SER A 64 -22.08 2.71 -11.42
N GLU A 65 -23.28 2.37 -10.92
CA GLU A 65 -24.21 1.60 -11.73
C GLU A 65 -24.48 2.42 -12.99
N HIS A 66 -23.95 1.96 -14.12
CA HIS A 66 -24.39 2.43 -15.42
C HIS A 66 -25.87 2.04 -15.57
N HIS A 67 -26.74 3.04 -15.55
CA HIS A 67 -28.02 2.99 -16.25
C HIS A 67 -27.95 4.00 -17.39
#